data_AF-A0AAI8FMC3-F1
#
_entry.id   AF-A0AAI8FMC3-F1
#
_cell.length_a   1.000
_cell.length_b   1.000
_cell.length_c   1.000
_cell.angle_alpha   90.00
_cell.angle_beta   90.00
_cell.angle_gamma   90.00
#
_symmetry.space_group_name_H-M   'P 1'
#
loop_
_entity.id
_entity.type
_entity.pdbx_description
1 polymer ?
#
loop_
_entity_poly.entity_id
_entity_poly.type
_entity_poly.pdbx_seq_one_letter_code
_entity_poly.pdbx_strand_id
1 'polypeptide(L)'
;MFNELKTRGCQDILIAVVDGLKGLTEAISTAYPRTIVQTCIVHLIRNSLEYAGWKDRKAIAQAPRPPARQALQDFSEGSWGAVPDDRAIVATRVGA
;
A
#
# COMPACT_ATOMS: atom_id res chain seq x y z
N MET A 1 10.88 14.83 0.73
CA MET A 1 10.38 13.50 0.30
C MET A 1 9.58 13.51 -1.00
N PHE A 2 8.29 13.87 -1.05
CA PHE A 2 7.49 13.68 -2.28
C PHE A 2 7.96 14.54 -3.48
N ASN A 3 8.48 15.74 -3.23
CA ASN A 3 9.10 16.57 -4.27
C ASN A 3 10.38 15.94 -4.83
N GLU A 4 11.16 15.21 -4.02
CA GLU A 4 12.35 14.52 -4.53
C GLU A 4 11.97 13.36 -5.44
N LEU A 5 10.84 12.69 -5.19
CA LEU A 5 10.32 11.65 -6.10
C LEU A 5 9.97 12.26 -7.47
N LYS A 6 9.36 13.46 -7.50
CA LYS A 6 9.12 14.19 -8.75
C LYS A 6 10.40 14.55 -9.47
N THR A 7 11.40 15.06 -8.74
CA THR A 7 12.72 15.38 -9.31
C THR A 7 13.44 14.15 -9.88
N ARG A 8 13.16 12.96 -9.36
CA ARG A 8 13.70 11.68 -9.86
C ARG A 8 12.88 11.07 -11.01
N GLY A 9 11.86 11.78 -11.50
CA GLY A 9 11.03 11.36 -12.64
C GLY A 9 9.75 10.62 -12.29
N CYS A 10 9.36 10.52 -11.01
CA CYS A 10 8.05 10.00 -10.63
C CYS A 10 6.98 11.07 -10.90
N GLN A 11 6.39 11.04 -12.09
CA GLN A 11 5.39 12.02 -12.50
C GLN A 11 4.03 11.77 -11.86
N ASP A 12 3.66 10.50 -11.67
CA ASP A 12 2.37 10.13 -11.14
C ASP A 12 2.42 8.79 -10.40
N ILE A 13 1.58 8.68 -9.37
CA ILE A 13 1.45 7.48 -8.53
C ILE A 13 0.01 7.02 -8.62
N LEU A 14 -0.19 5.78 -9.07
CA LEU A 14 -1.53 5.20 -9.19
C LEU A 14 -2.10 4.86 -7.80
N ILE A 15 -1.31 4.17 -7.00
CA ILE A 15 -1.67 3.70 -5.66
C ILE A 15 -0.50 3.94 -4.71
N ALA A 16 -0.78 4.59 -3.58
CA ALA A 16 0.13 4.74 -2.47
C ALA A 16 -0.39 3.96 -1.25
N VAL A 17 0.41 3.01 -0.77
CA VAL A 17 0.06 2.19 0.40
C VAL A 17 0.78 2.72 1.62
N VAL A 18 0.03 3.21 2.61
CA VAL A 18 0.56 3.87 3.82
C VAL A 18 0.15 3.13 5.09
N ASP A 19 0.92 3.24 6.15
CA ASP A 19 0.67 2.59 7.45
C ASP A 19 -0.43 3.26 8.30
N GLY A 20 -0.98 4.39 7.85
CA GLY A 20 -2.00 5.15 8.58
C GLY A 20 -1.46 6.29 9.43
N LEU A 21 -0.18 6.66 9.26
CA LEU A 21 0.40 7.86 9.87
C LEU A 21 -0.41 9.12 9.53
N LYS A 22 -0.76 9.88 10.58
CA LYS A 22 -1.45 11.17 10.44
C LYS A 22 -0.60 12.14 9.62
N GLY A 23 -1.23 12.90 8.72
CA GLY A 23 -0.56 13.85 7.83
C GLY A 23 0.09 13.24 6.59
N LEU A 24 0.35 11.93 6.56
CA LEU A 24 0.95 11.29 5.39
C LEU A 24 -0.01 11.24 4.20
N THR A 25 -1.28 10.92 4.46
CA THR A 25 -2.35 10.97 3.45
C THR A 25 -2.51 12.37 2.87
N GLU A 26 -2.51 13.40 3.71
CA GLU A 26 -2.64 14.80 3.28
C GLU A 26 -1.45 15.25 2.42
N ALA A 27 -0.23 14.84 2.80
CA ALA A 27 0.98 15.14 2.05
C ALA A 27 0.99 14.45 0.68
N ILE A 28 0.50 13.20 0.59
CA ILE A 28 0.37 12.48 -0.68
C ILE A 28 -0.69 13.15 -1.56
N SER A 29 -1.87 13.45 -1.03
CA SER A 29 -2.93 14.12 -1.81
C SER A 29 -2.51 15.51 -2.30
N THR A 30 -1.65 16.20 -1.55
CA THR A 30 -1.07 17.49 -1.98
C THR A 30 -0.04 17.32 -3.09
N ALA A 31 0.83 16.30 -3.00
CA ALA A 31 1.88 16.08 -3.98
C ALA A 31 1.38 15.38 -5.25
N TYR A 32 0.48 14.41 -5.11
CA TYR A 32 -0.06 13.57 -6.18
C TYR A 32 -1.59 13.44 -6.00
N PRO A 33 -2.38 14.42 -6.50
CA PRO A 33 -3.81 14.51 -6.22
C PRO A 33 -4.65 13.41 -6.90
N ARG A 34 -4.09 12.70 -7.87
CA ARG A 34 -4.77 11.58 -8.56
C ARG A 34 -4.48 10.23 -7.91
N THR A 35 -3.65 10.19 -6.88
CA THR A 35 -3.23 8.95 -6.24
C THR A 35 -4.30 8.39 -5.33
N ILE A 36 -4.57 7.10 -5.45
CA ILE A 36 -5.40 6.38 -4.48
C ILE A 36 -4.54 6.04 -3.27
N VAL A 37 -4.93 6.54 -2.11
CA VAL A 37 -4.26 6.22 -0.84
C VAL A 37 -4.97 5.05 -0.18
N GLN A 38 -4.23 3.97 0.10
CA GLN A 38 -4.73 2.77 0.78
C GLN A 38 -3.94 2.50 2.06
N THR A 39 -4.62 2.02 3.11
CA THR A 39 -3.95 1.57 4.34
C THR A 39 -3.28 0.21 4.14
N CYS A 40 -2.05 0.08 4.62
CA CYS A 40 -1.22 -1.10 4.46
C CYS A 40 -1.71 -2.24 5.35
N ILE A 41 -2.34 -3.24 4.72
CA ILE A 41 -2.78 -4.45 5.41
C ILE A 41 -1.62 -5.19 6.11
N VAL A 42 -0.39 -5.10 5.58
CA VAL A 42 0.80 -5.72 6.20
C VAL A 42 1.13 -5.05 7.53
N HIS A 43 1.08 -3.72 7.61
CA HIS A 43 1.29 -2.99 8.86
C HIS A 43 0.13 -3.27 9.83
N LEU A 44 -1.11 -3.33 9.36
CA LEU A 44 -2.25 -3.72 10.21
C LEU A 44 -2.07 -5.11 10.83
N ILE A 45 -1.73 -6.12 10.02
CA ILE A 45 -1.51 -7.49 10.50
C ILE A 45 -0.33 -7.53 11.49
N ARG A 46 0.79 -6.85 11.20
CA ARG A 46 1.94 -6.80 12.10
C ARG A 46 1.57 -6.17 13.44
N ASN A 47 0.91 -5.01 13.43
CA ASN A 47 0.46 -4.33 14.63
C ASN A 47 -0.52 -5.20 15.43
N SER A 48 -1.44 -5.91 14.76
CA SER A 48 -2.35 -6.85 15.45
C SER A 48 -1.63 -8.03 16.10
N LEU A 49 -0.58 -8.56 15.47
CA LEU A 49 0.20 -9.69 16.00
C LEU A 49 1.08 -9.31 17.19
N GLU A 50 1.36 -8.03 17.42
CA GLU A 50 2.08 -7.57 18.63
C GLU A 50 1.31 -7.88 19.90
N TYR A 51 -0.04 -7.82 19.85
CA TYR A 51 -0.93 -8.17 20.95
C TYR A 51 -1.11 -9.67 21.16
N ALA A 52 -0.60 -10.50 20.23
CA ALA A 52 -0.67 -11.95 20.33
C ALA A 52 0.59 -12.54 20.99
N GLY A 53 0.38 -13.53 21.86
CA GLY A 53 1.45 -14.33 22.43
C GLY A 53 2.25 -15.03 21.33
N TRP A 54 3.57 -15.17 21.51
CA TRP A 54 4.48 -15.73 20.50
C TRP A 54 4.02 -17.06 19.91
N LYS A 55 3.45 -17.94 20.75
CA LYS A 55 2.96 -19.27 20.36
C LYS A 55 1.76 -19.21 19.42
N ASP A 56 0.93 -18.17 19.55
CA ASP A 56 -0.33 -18.03 18.82
C ASP A 56 -0.17 -17.24 17.52
N ARG A 57 0.91 -16.46 17.38
CA ARG A 57 1.19 -15.63 16.19
C ARG A 57 1.14 -16.43 14.89
N LYS A 58 1.69 -17.65 14.89
CA LYS A 58 1.73 -18.51 13.68
C LYS A 58 0.31 -18.93 13.27
N ALA A 59 -0.53 -19.32 14.23
CA ALA A 59 -1.90 -19.73 13.96
C ALA A 59 -2.73 -18.54 13.47
N ILE A 60 -2.59 -17.37 14.11
CA ILE A 60 -3.30 -16.14 13.72
C ILE A 60 -2.87 -15.66 12.33
N ALA A 61 -1.58 -15.73 12.00
CA ALA A 61 -1.07 -15.35 10.67
C ALA A 61 -1.50 -16.32 9.55
N GLN A 62 -1.92 -17.54 9.91
CA GLN A 62 -2.46 -18.55 8.99
C GLN A 62 -3.98 -18.46 8.83
N ALA A 63 -4.67 -17.60 9.60
CA ALA A 63 -6.10 -17.35 9.41
C ALA A 63 -6.37 -16.99 7.94
N PRO A 64 -7.49 -17.46 7.36
CA PRO A 64 -7.77 -17.31 5.95
C PRO A 64 -7.83 -15.83 5.59
N ARG A 65 -6.82 -15.39 4.82
CA ARG A 65 -6.91 -14.13 4.10
C ARG A 65 -8.00 -14.32 3.02
N PRO A 66 -8.84 -13.30 2.73
CA PRO A 66 -9.67 -13.32 1.53
C PRO A 66 -8.77 -13.68 0.33
N PRO A 67 -9.28 -14.41 -0.70
CA PRO A 67 -8.46 -15.03 -1.73
C PRO A 67 -7.60 -14.01 -2.46
N ALA A 68 -6.40 -13.78 -1.94
CA ALA A 68 -5.49 -12.73 -2.40
C ALA A 68 -5.05 -13.00 -3.84
N ARG A 69 -5.04 -14.28 -4.24
CA ARG A 69 -4.70 -14.70 -5.60
C ARG A 69 -5.74 -14.26 -6.61
N GLN A 70 -7.03 -14.46 -6.33
CA GLN A 70 -8.11 -14.03 -7.23
C GLN A 70 -8.16 -12.51 -7.32
N ALA A 71 -8.09 -11.81 -6.18
CA ALA A 71 -8.05 -10.34 -6.18
C ALA A 71 -6.84 -9.76 -6.93
N LEU A 72 -5.68 -10.43 -6.87
CA LEU A 72 -4.49 -10.05 -7.65
C LEU A 72 -4.69 -10.31 -9.15
N GLN A 73 -5.33 -11.42 -9.52
CA GLN A 73 -5.67 -11.73 -10.91
C GLN A 73 -6.69 -10.73 -11.46
N ASP A 74 -7.76 -10.46 -10.72
CA ASP A 74 -8.78 -9.46 -11.06
C ASP A 74 -8.16 -8.05 -11.20
N PHE A 75 -7.17 -7.72 -10.36
CA PHE A 75 -6.42 -6.47 -10.49
C PHE A 75 -5.58 -6.43 -11.78
N SER A 76 -4.89 -7.52 -12.10
CA SER A 76 -4.05 -7.61 -13.31
C SER A 76 -4.84 -7.65 -14.61
N GLU A 77 -6.02 -8.26 -14.59
CA GLU A 77 -6.90 -8.42 -15.76
C GLU A 77 -7.90 -7.25 -15.88
N GLY A 78 -8.11 -6.51 -14.79
CA GLY A 78 -9.00 -5.36 -14.74
C GLY A 78 -8.44 -4.12 -15.45
N SER A 79 -9.25 -3.07 -15.49
CA SER A 79 -8.89 -1.77 -16.07
C SER A 79 -7.64 -1.11 -15.46
N TRP A 80 -7.24 -1.57 -14.27
CA TRP A 80 -6.05 -1.12 -13.55
C TRP A 80 -4.75 -1.84 -13.94
N GLY A 81 -4.82 -3.04 -14.51
CA GLY A 81 -3.65 -3.76 -15.06
C GLY A 81 -3.35 -3.41 -16.51
N ALA A 82 -4.35 -2.86 -17.21
CA ALA A 82 -4.28 -2.46 -18.62
C ALA A 82 -3.99 -0.95 -18.84
N VAL A 83 -3.68 -0.18 -17.78
CA VAL A 83 -3.43 1.28 -17.93
C VAL A 83 -2.17 1.50 -18.78
N PRO A 84 -2.26 2.23 -19.90
CA PRO A 84 -1.08 2.71 -20.60
C PRO A 84 -0.44 3.88 -19.82
N ASP A 85 0.87 4.02 -19.97
CA ASP A 85 1.75 5.09 -19.44
C ASP A 85 2.17 5.01 -17.97
N ASP A 86 3.50 5.06 -17.80
CA ASP A 86 4.39 5.71 -16.81
C ASP A 86 4.03 5.79 -15.31
N ARG A 87 2.88 5.28 -14.88
CA ARG A 87 2.37 5.41 -13.52
C ARG A 87 2.98 4.33 -12.64
N ALA A 88 3.73 4.76 -11.64
CA ALA A 88 4.34 3.84 -10.68
C ALA A 88 3.33 3.42 -9.61
N ILE A 89 3.36 2.13 -9.23
CA ILE A 89 2.81 1.68 -7.94
C ILE A 89 3.92 1.90 -6.91
N VAL A 90 3.73 2.88 -6.02
CA VAL A 90 4.74 3.21 -5.01
C VAL A 90 4.22 2.77 -3.64
N ALA A 91 4.80 1.69 -3.12
CA ALA A 91 4.65 1.32 -1.72
C ALA A 91 5.68 2.12 -0.91
N THR A 92 5.28 3.25 -0.31
CA THR A 92 6.17 3.98 0.59
C THR A 92 6.18 3.27 1.95
N ARG A 93 7.29 2.59 2.25
CA ARG A 93 7.60 2.25 3.64
C ARG A 93 7.99 3.55 4.35
N VAL A 94 7.07 4.15 5.10
CA VAL A 94 7.40 5.25 6.02
C VAL A 94 7.51 4.63 7.41
N GLY A 95 8.72 4.53 7.94
CA GLY A 95 8.95 4.07 9.32
C GLY A 95 10.16 3.15 9.48
N ALA A 96 11.22 3.69 10.09
CA ALA A 96 11.91 3.03 11.19
C ALA A 96 11.30 3.57 12.50
#